data_AF-A0A922ITU1-F1
#
_entry.id   AF-A0A922ITU1-F1
#
_cell.length_a   1.000
_cell.length_b   1.000
_cell.length_c   1.000
_cell.angle_alpha   90.00
_cell.angle_beta   90.00
_cell.angle_gamma   90.00
#
_symmetry.space_group_name_H-M   'P 1'
#
loop_
_entity.id
_entity.type
_entity.pdbx_description
1 polymer ?
#
loop_
_entity_poly.entity_id
_entity_poly.type
_entity_poly.pdbx_seq_one_letter_code
_entity_poly.pdbx_strand_id
1 'polypeptide(L)'
;MCMLRGNCLIGSNSSSSITKKVAQYMGDVLEEQKHKLEDNLTVNGLSPAAFLTKFQWDYAKYPVKQTLSSLYAIISEQLTKIDSDLKAKSQSYNTLKGCLQNLERKQTGSLLTRELGDIVKREQFIVDSEYLTTLVVVVPKNMYNDWKSNYERMTDMVVPKSSE
;
A
#
# COMPACT_ATOMS: atom_id res chain seq x y z
N MET A 1 -24.31 -42.32 9.77
CA MET A 1 -23.38 -41.58 10.64
C MET A 1 -21.96 -41.38 10.03
N CYS A 2 -21.74 -41.51 8.71
CA CYS A 2 -20.39 -41.35 8.10
C CYS A 2 -20.25 -40.30 6.98
N MET A 3 -21.30 -39.61 6.51
CA MET A 3 -21.15 -38.60 5.46
C MET A 3 -20.79 -37.18 5.95
N LEU A 4 -20.90 -36.88 7.24
CA LEU A 4 -20.66 -35.53 7.77
C LEU A 4 -19.19 -35.21 8.08
N ARG A 5 -18.29 -36.21 8.12
CA ARG A 5 -16.87 -35.98 8.43
C ARG A 5 -16.13 -35.26 7.29
N GLY A 6 -16.46 -35.51 6.03
CA GLY A 6 -15.80 -34.89 4.87
C GLY A 6 -16.01 -33.38 4.79
N ASN A 7 -17.27 -32.92 4.81
CA ASN A 7 -17.60 -31.49 4.71
C ASN A 7 -17.18 -30.70 5.96
N CYS A 8 -17.21 -31.31 7.15
CA CYS A 8 -16.74 -30.69 8.38
C CYS A 8 -15.22 -30.42 8.33
N LEU A 9 -14.43 -31.41 7.87
CA LEU A 9 -12.99 -31.25 7.71
C LEU A 9 -12.64 -30.18 6.67
N ILE A 10 -13.31 -30.18 5.51
CA ILE A 10 -13.08 -29.17 4.46
C ILE A 10 -13.43 -27.76 4.96
N GLY A 11 -14.57 -27.58 5.64
CA GLY A 11 -14.94 -26.29 6.22
C GLY A 11 -13.93 -25.79 7.26
N SER A 12 -13.44 -26.69 8.13
CA SER A 12 -12.45 -26.36 9.16
C SER A 12 -11.08 -25.97 8.58
N ASN A 13 -10.65 -26.63 7.50
CA ASN A 13 -9.41 -26.32 6.81
C ASN A 13 -9.46 -24.94 6.13
N SER A 14 -10.57 -24.63 5.45
CA SER A 14 -10.77 -23.32 4.82
C SER A 14 -10.80 -22.18 5.85
N SER A 15 -11.48 -22.38 6.99
CA SER A 15 -11.51 -21.40 8.07
C SER A 15 -10.13 -21.14 8.66
N SER A 16 -9.37 -22.19 8.96
CA SER A 16 -7.99 -22.05 9.48
C SER A 16 -7.08 -21.31 8.50
N SER A 17 -7.18 -21.62 7.20
CA SER A 17 -6.39 -20.96 6.16
C SER A 17 -6.65 -19.45 6.12
N ILE A 18 -7.92 -19.05 6.16
CA ILE A 18 -8.30 -17.63 6.09
C ILE A 18 -7.84 -16.88 7.34
N THR A 19 -8.02 -17.45 8.54
CA THR A 19 -7.51 -16.84 9.78
C THR A 19 -6.00 -16.64 9.74
N LYS A 20 -5.24 -17.63 9.24
CA LYS A 20 -3.79 -17.50 9.06
C LYS A 20 -3.41 -16.40 8.08
N LYS A 21 -4.12 -16.28 6.95
CA LYS A 21 -3.90 -15.19 5.98
C LYS A 21 -4.17 -13.82 6.60
N VAL A 22 -5.27 -13.66 7.35
CA VAL A 22 -5.58 -12.41 8.04
C VAL A 22 -4.47 -12.03 9.02
N ALA A 23 -4.03 -12.97 9.85
CA ALA A 23 -2.96 -12.72 10.81
C ALA A 23 -1.63 -12.36 10.12
N GLN A 24 -1.28 -13.06 9.03
CA GLN A 24 -0.08 -12.76 8.26
C GLN A 24 -0.13 -11.36 7.66
N TYR A 25 -1.24 -11.00 6.98
CA TYR A 25 -1.39 -9.66 6.40
C TYR A 25 -1.38 -8.56 7.46
N MET A 26 -1.98 -8.78 8.63
CA MET A 26 -1.90 -7.82 9.73
C MET A 26 -0.45 -7.64 10.21
N GLY A 27 0.34 -8.71 10.21
CA GLY A 27 1.78 -8.65 10.48
C GLY A 27 2.57 -7.89 9.41
N ASP A 28 2.24 -8.06 8.13
CA ASP A 28 2.89 -7.37 7.01
C ASP A 28 2.50 -5.88 6.95
N VAL A 29 1.31 -5.51 7.42
CA VAL A 29 0.89 -4.10 7.54
C VAL A 29 1.57 -3.42 8.74
N LEU A 30 1.78 -4.15 9.83
CA LEU A 30 2.42 -3.65 11.05
C LEU A 30 3.95 -3.82 11.05
N GLU A 31 4.61 -3.79 9.88
CA GLU A 31 6.06 -4.03 9.69
C GLU A 31 6.94 -3.36 10.77
N GLU A 32 6.65 -2.11 11.16
CA GLU A 32 7.41 -1.35 12.18
C GLU A 32 6.90 -1.55 13.63
N GLN A 33 5.66 -2.00 13.82
CA GLN A 33 5.00 -2.14 15.13
C GLN A 33 4.56 -3.57 15.40
N LYS A 34 5.37 -4.54 14.99
CA LYS A 34 5.07 -5.97 15.11
C LYS A 34 4.79 -6.42 16.56
N HIS A 35 5.34 -5.72 17.54
CA HIS A 35 5.06 -5.95 18.97
C HIS A 35 3.59 -5.69 19.37
N LYS A 36 2.86 -4.87 18.60
CA LYS A 36 1.42 -4.60 18.82
C LYS A 36 0.51 -5.57 18.08
N LEU A 37 1.07 -6.54 17.35
CA LEU A 37 0.27 -7.49 16.58
C LEU A 37 -0.67 -8.29 17.48
N GLU A 38 -0.19 -8.70 18.67
CA GLU A 38 -1.00 -9.44 19.64
C GLU A 38 -2.18 -8.62 20.18
N ASP A 39 -1.99 -7.31 20.38
CA ASP A 39 -3.04 -6.39 20.81
C ASP A 39 -4.11 -6.15 19.73
N ASN A 40 -3.71 -6.24 18.46
CA ASN A 40 -4.62 -6.08 17.32
C ASN A 40 -5.37 -7.37 16.97
N LEU A 41 -4.80 -8.53 17.26
CA LEU A 41 -5.40 -9.85 17.03
C LEU A 41 -6.28 -10.28 18.21
N THR A 42 -7.31 -9.47 18.51
CA THR A 42 -8.28 -9.77 19.57
C THR A 42 -9.63 -10.21 18.99
N VAL A 43 -10.35 -11.04 19.73
CA VAL A 43 -11.71 -11.50 19.41
C VAL A 43 -12.65 -10.90 20.44
N ASN A 44 -13.55 -10.01 20.01
CA ASN A 44 -14.45 -9.26 20.91
C ASN A 44 -13.72 -8.55 22.06
N GLY A 45 -12.50 -8.03 21.81
CA GLY A 45 -11.67 -7.35 22.81
C GLY A 45 -10.96 -8.28 23.79
N LEU A 46 -11.02 -9.61 23.59
CA LEU A 46 -10.30 -10.60 24.38
C LEU A 46 -9.19 -11.26 23.55
N SER A 47 -8.14 -11.76 24.22
CA SER A 47 -7.16 -12.61 23.54
C SER A 47 -7.82 -13.91 23.06
N PRO A 48 -7.36 -14.54 21.96
CA PRO A 48 -7.93 -15.79 21.47
C PRO A 48 -7.98 -16.89 22.54
N ALA A 49 -6.94 -17.00 23.36
CA ALA A 49 -6.89 -17.95 24.47
C ALA A 49 -7.97 -17.67 25.52
N ALA A 50 -8.14 -16.41 25.93
CA ALA A 50 -9.19 -16.02 26.89
C ALA A 50 -10.60 -16.22 26.32
N PHE A 51 -10.80 -15.93 25.03
CA PHE A 51 -12.08 -16.14 24.35
C PHE A 51 -12.49 -17.62 24.36
N LEU A 52 -11.55 -18.55 24.11
CA LEU A 52 -11.83 -19.99 24.15
C LEU A 52 -12.31 -20.47 25.53
N THR A 53 -11.77 -19.92 26.62
CA THR A 53 -12.19 -20.30 27.99
C THR A 53 -13.59 -19.81 28.35
N LYS A 54 -14.10 -18.77 27.67
CA LYS A 54 -15.41 -18.14 27.94
C LYS A 54 -16.33 -18.20 26.72
N PHE A 55 -16.09 -19.15 25.82
CA PHE A 55 -16.85 -19.25 24.58
C PHE A 55 -18.35 -19.43 24.87
N GLN A 56 -19.18 -18.60 24.24
CA GLN A 56 -20.63 -18.72 24.28
C GLN A 56 -21.16 -18.72 22.85
N TRP A 57 -22.17 -19.55 22.61
CA TRP A 57 -22.83 -19.60 21.32
C TRP A 57 -23.60 -18.30 21.06
N ASP A 58 -23.37 -17.68 19.92
CA ASP A 58 -24.11 -16.50 19.51
C ASP A 58 -25.46 -16.92 18.91
N TYR A 59 -26.48 -16.94 19.76
CA TYR A 59 -27.85 -17.31 19.37
C TYR A 59 -28.51 -16.30 18.41
N ALA A 60 -28.05 -15.05 18.39
CA ALA A 60 -28.58 -14.03 17.48
C ALA A 60 -28.04 -14.25 16.06
N LYS A 61 -26.74 -14.57 15.96
CA LYS A 61 -26.07 -14.81 14.68
C LYS A 61 -26.30 -16.22 14.13
N TYR A 62 -26.41 -17.22 15.00
CA TYR A 62 -26.57 -18.63 14.63
C TYR A 62 -27.72 -19.30 15.39
N PRO A 63 -28.98 -19.13 14.96
CA PRO A 63 -30.12 -19.66 15.70
C PRO A 63 -30.16 -21.20 15.70
N VAL A 64 -30.20 -21.81 16.89
CA VAL A 64 -30.25 -23.28 17.06
C VAL A 64 -31.54 -23.93 16.54
N LYS A 65 -32.55 -23.12 16.21
CA LYS A 65 -33.82 -23.57 15.59
C LYS A 65 -33.66 -23.89 14.10
N GLN A 66 -32.57 -23.46 13.46
CA GLN A 66 -32.31 -23.75 12.05
C GLN A 66 -31.66 -25.13 11.86
N THR A 67 -31.75 -25.66 10.64
CA THR A 67 -31.06 -26.90 10.28
C THR A 67 -29.55 -26.69 10.25
N LEU A 68 -28.79 -27.75 10.54
CA LEU A 68 -27.32 -27.72 10.50
C LEU A 68 -26.80 -27.30 9.11
N SER A 69 -27.50 -27.69 8.04
CA SER A 69 -27.15 -27.31 6.66
C SER A 69 -27.29 -25.81 6.42
N SER A 70 -28.34 -25.18 6.98
CA SER A 70 -28.54 -23.73 6.89
C SER A 70 -27.45 -22.98 7.65
N LEU A 71 -27.14 -23.41 8.88
CA LEU A 71 -26.08 -22.82 9.70
C LEU A 71 -24.71 -22.94 9.01
N TYR A 72 -24.42 -24.09 8.39
CA TYR A 72 -23.20 -24.27 7.61
C TYR A 72 -23.13 -23.31 6.42
N ALA A 73 -24.20 -23.17 5.65
CA ALA A 73 -24.24 -22.27 4.50
C ALA A 73 -23.97 -20.81 4.91
N ILE A 74 -24.56 -20.34 6.00
CA ILE A 74 -24.34 -18.98 6.53
C ILE A 74 -22.86 -18.79 6.90
N ILE A 75 -22.25 -19.75 7.61
CA ILE A 75 -20.83 -19.68 8.00
C ILE A 75 -19.92 -19.69 6.77
N SER A 76 -20.19 -20.57 5.81
CA SER A 76 -19.43 -20.68 4.57
C SER A 76 -19.50 -19.40 3.73
N GLU A 77 -20.68 -18.79 3.60
CA GLU A 77 -20.86 -17.53 2.87
C GLU A 77 -20.10 -16.39 3.54
N GLN A 78 -20.19 -16.27 4.88
CA GLN A 78 -19.43 -15.28 5.64
C GLN A 78 -17.92 -15.47 5.45
N LEU A 79 -17.46 -16.72 5.47
CA LEU A 79 -16.05 -17.03 5.30
C LEU A 79 -15.55 -16.64 3.90
N THR A 80 -16.32 -16.94 2.85
CA THR A 80 -16.00 -16.52 1.48
C THR A 80 -16.00 -15.00 1.32
N LYS A 81 -16.94 -14.32 1.96
CA LYS A 81 -17.00 -12.85 1.95
C LYS A 81 -15.77 -12.23 2.61
N ILE A 82 -15.37 -12.73 3.79
CA ILE A 82 -14.16 -12.28 4.49
C ILE A 82 -12.90 -12.50 3.64
N ASP A 83 -12.74 -13.66 2.99
CA ASP A 83 -11.58 -13.93 2.11
C ASP A 83 -11.56 -12.99 0.89
N SER A 84 -12.72 -12.68 0.32
CA SER A 84 -12.85 -11.76 -0.81
C SER A 84 -12.53 -10.32 -0.41
N ASP A 85 -13.06 -9.86 0.72
CA ASP A 85 -12.80 -8.52 1.26
C ASP A 85 -11.31 -8.36 1.62
N LEU A 86 -10.70 -9.37 2.23
CA LEU A 86 -9.26 -9.37 2.54
C LEU A 86 -8.41 -9.26 1.27
N LYS A 87 -8.73 -10.06 0.24
CA LYS A 87 -8.02 -10.00 -1.06
C LYS A 87 -8.11 -8.63 -1.70
N ALA A 88 -9.31 -8.04 -1.75
CA ALA A 88 -9.53 -6.73 -2.36
C ALA A 88 -8.75 -5.63 -1.62
N LYS A 89 -8.78 -5.64 -0.28
CA LYS A 89 -8.02 -4.69 0.55
C LYS A 89 -6.52 -4.89 0.43
N SER A 90 -6.05 -6.13 0.47
CA SER A 90 -4.63 -6.47 0.29
C SER A 90 -4.10 -6.02 -1.06
N GLN A 91 -4.83 -6.27 -2.15
CA GLN A 91 -4.45 -5.83 -3.49
C GLN A 91 -4.34 -4.30 -3.56
N SER A 92 -5.35 -3.58 -3.05
CA SER A 92 -5.34 -2.11 -3.01
C SER A 92 -4.14 -1.57 -2.23
N TYR A 93 -3.86 -2.16 -1.06
CA TYR A 93 -2.69 -1.80 -0.24
C TYR A 93 -1.38 -2.03 -0.97
N ASN A 94 -1.19 -3.20 -1.59
CA ASN A 94 0.03 -3.54 -2.33
C ASN A 94 0.24 -2.63 -3.55
N THR A 95 -0.83 -2.26 -4.25
CA THR A 95 -0.75 -1.29 -5.35
C THR A 95 -0.29 0.08 -4.84
N LEU A 96 -0.84 0.57 -3.73
CA LEU A 96 -0.44 1.84 -3.13
C LEU A 96 1.01 1.80 -2.60
N LYS A 97 1.41 0.71 -1.93
CA LYS A 97 2.79 0.49 -1.47
C LYS A 97 3.76 0.51 -2.66
N GLY A 98 3.42 -0.18 -3.75
CA GLY A 98 4.23 -0.16 -4.98
C GLY A 98 4.30 1.22 -5.64
N CYS A 99 3.20 1.98 -5.64
CA CYS A 99 3.18 3.37 -6.12
C CYS A 99 4.11 4.26 -5.28
N LEU A 100 4.01 4.18 -3.95
CA LEU A 100 4.86 4.93 -3.03
C LEU A 100 6.35 4.62 -3.25
N GLN A 101 6.72 3.33 -3.32
CA GLN A 101 8.11 2.94 -3.58
C GLN A 101 8.63 3.47 -4.92
N ASN A 102 7.78 3.50 -5.95
CA ASN A 102 8.15 4.09 -7.23
C ASN A 102 8.33 5.61 -7.15
N LEU A 103 7.50 6.31 -6.37
CA LEU A 103 7.65 7.74 -6.12
C LEU A 103 8.93 8.05 -5.33
N GLU A 104 9.22 7.30 -4.27
CA GLU A 104 10.45 7.45 -3.48
C GLU A 104 11.71 7.25 -4.35
N ARG A 105 11.69 6.25 -5.25
CA ARG A 105 12.78 6.05 -6.23
C ARG A 105 12.90 7.20 -7.22
N LYS A 106 11.79 7.79 -7.66
CA LYS A 106 11.81 8.98 -8.53
C LYS A 106 12.28 10.24 -7.80
N GLN A 107 12.08 10.31 -6.49
CA GLN A 107 12.55 11.43 -5.67
C GLN A 107 14.05 11.29 -5.33
N THR A 108 14.62 10.09 -5.39
CA THR A 108 16.00 9.82 -4.96
C THR A 108 16.87 9.42 -6.15
N GLY A 109 17.82 10.26 -6.56
CA GLY A 109 18.71 9.94 -7.69
C GLY A 109 19.45 11.14 -8.26
N SER A 110 20.08 10.94 -9.44
CA SER A 110 20.70 12.02 -10.21
C SER A 110 19.65 13.03 -10.68
N LEU A 111 20.01 14.31 -10.76
CA LEU A 111 19.14 15.39 -11.26
C LEU A 111 18.60 15.12 -12.68
N LEU A 112 19.24 14.24 -13.45
CA LEU A 112 18.77 13.84 -14.78
C LEU A 112 17.50 12.97 -14.77
N THR A 113 17.30 12.19 -13.70
CA THR A 113 16.21 11.21 -13.61
C THR A 113 15.25 11.50 -12.47
N ARG A 114 15.62 12.42 -11.58
CA ARG A 114 14.84 12.83 -10.42
C ARG A 114 13.79 13.86 -10.81
N GLU A 115 12.63 13.81 -10.17
CA GLU A 115 11.64 14.87 -10.26
C GLU A 115 12.16 16.19 -9.65
N LEU A 116 12.17 17.26 -10.45
CA LEU A 116 12.73 18.56 -10.08
C LEU A 116 11.72 19.49 -9.37
N GLY A 117 10.47 19.08 -9.21
CA GLY A 117 9.39 19.92 -8.67
C GLY A 117 9.67 20.48 -7.26
N ASP A 118 10.40 19.73 -6.43
CA ASP A 118 10.80 20.19 -5.09
C ASP A 118 12.02 21.13 -5.11
N ILE A 119 12.75 21.18 -6.24
CA ILE A 119 14.02 21.91 -6.37
C ILE A 119 13.80 23.25 -7.06
N VAL A 120 12.99 23.25 -8.13
CA VAL A 120 12.77 24.43 -8.96
C VAL A 120 11.54 25.19 -8.48
N LYS A 121 11.67 26.51 -8.38
CA LYS A 121 10.57 27.38 -7.93
C LYS A 121 9.96 28.12 -9.11
N ARG A 122 8.70 28.52 -8.98
CA ARG A 122 7.99 29.26 -10.04
C ARG A 122 8.71 30.56 -10.41
N GLU A 123 9.34 31.23 -9.43
CA GLU A 123 10.05 32.49 -9.65
C GLU A 123 11.26 32.36 -10.59
N GLN A 124 11.79 31.16 -10.77
CA GLN A 124 12.90 30.88 -11.69
C GLN A 124 12.43 30.72 -13.14
N PHE A 125 11.12 30.58 -13.37
CA PHE A 125 10.55 30.41 -14.71
C PHE A 125 9.84 31.67 -15.14
N ILE A 126 10.12 32.08 -16.38
CA ILE A 126 9.30 33.07 -17.08
C ILE A 126 8.05 32.34 -17.57
N VAL A 127 6.90 32.66 -16.98
CA VAL A 127 5.59 32.10 -17.33
C VAL A 127 4.84 33.10 -18.22
N ASP A 128 4.00 32.61 -19.13
CA ASP A 128 3.12 33.41 -20.00
C ASP A 128 3.85 34.41 -20.92
N SER A 129 5.04 34.03 -21.42
CA SER A 129 5.74 34.78 -22.46
C SER A 129 5.66 34.07 -23.81
N GLU A 130 5.36 34.82 -24.87
CA GLU A 130 5.34 34.31 -26.25
C GLU A 130 6.75 34.20 -26.85
N TYR A 131 7.70 34.99 -26.34
CA TYR A 131 9.04 35.15 -26.92
C TYR A 131 10.16 34.56 -26.06
N LEU A 132 9.88 34.25 -24.79
CA LEU A 132 10.87 33.75 -23.84
C LEU A 132 10.40 32.44 -23.23
N THR A 133 11.36 31.53 -23.04
CA THR A 133 11.16 30.28 -22.30
C THR A 133 12.36 30.04 -21.40
N THR A 134 12.11 29.45 -20.23
CA THR A 134 13.18 29.04 -19.32
C THR A 134 13.44 27.55 -19.52
N LEU A 135 14.69 27.20 -19.81
CA LEU A 135 15.15 25.82 -19.90
C LEU A 135 15.97 25.45 -18.66
N VAL A 136 15.81 24.22 -18.17
CA VAL A 136 16.60 23.68 -17.07
C VAL A 136 17.67 22.75 -17.64
N VAL A 137 18.93 22.99 -17.31
CA VAL A 137 20.07 22.22 -17.81
C VAL A 137 20.84 21.63 -16.63
N VAL A 138 21.18 20.35 -16.71
CA VAL A 138 21.98 19.66 -15.70
C VAL A 138 23.43 19.65 -16.14
N VAL A 139 24.29 20.35 -15.38
CA VAL A 139 25.72 20.48 -15.68
C VAL A 139 26.55 19.70 -14.66
N PRO A 140 27.50 18.83 -15.09
CA PRO A 140 28.45 18.20 -14.19
C PRO A 140 29.28 19.24 -13.42
N LYS A 141 29.49 19.03 -12.11
CA LYS A 141 30.16 20.02 -11.23
C LYS A 141 31.56 20.43 -11.71
N ASN A 142 32.29 19.51 -12.33
CA ASN A 142 33.62 19.76 -12.87
C ASN A 142 33.61 20.65 -14.13
N MET A 143 32.47 20.79 -14.82
CA MET A 143 32.32 21.58 -16.05
C MET A 143 31.54 22.89 -15.83
N TYR A 144 31.22 23.25 -14.58
CA TYR A 144 30.42 24.44 -14.28
C TYR A 144 31.07 25.75 -14.77
N ASN A 145 32.40 25.87 -14.62
CA ASN A 145 33.13 27.06 -15.09
C ASN A 145 33.12 27.19 -16.62
N ASP A 146 33.19 26.06 -17.33
CA ASP A 146 33.14 26.01 -18.79
C ASP A 146 31.74 26.36 -19.29
N TRP A 147 30.69 25.83 -18.63
CA TRP A 147 29.31 26.18 -18.91
C TRP A 147 29.08 27.69 -18.77
N LYS A 148 29.45 28.26 -17.61
CA LYS A 148 29.23 29.68 -17.31
C LYS A 148 29.92 30.63 -18.30
N SER A 149 31.07 30.21 -18.86
CA SER A 149 31.82 31.01 -19.83
C SER A 149 31.29 30.93 -21.26
N ASN A 150 30.57 29.85 -21.60
CA ASN A 150 30.21 29.55 -22.99
C ASN A 150 28.71 29.53 -23.29
N TYR A 151 27.83 29.43 -22.27
CA TYR A 151 26.41 29.18 -22.52
C TYR A 151 25.72 30.26 -23.37
N GLU A 152 26.14 31.52 -23.23
CA GLU A 152 25.61 32.67 -24.00
C GLU A 152 25.92 32.59 -25.50
N ARG A 153 26.85 31.73 -25.92
CA ARG A 153 27.32 31.58 -27.31
C ARG A 153 26.95 30.24 -27.93
N MET A 154 26.28 29.35 -27.20
CA MET A 154 25.95 28.02 -27.72
C MET A 154 24.88 28.07 -28.81
N THR A 155 23.93 29.00 -28.69
CA THR A 155 22.89 29.25 -29.69
C THR A 155 22.62 30.74 -29.78
N ASP A 156 22.03 31.17 -30.90
CA ASP A 156 21.51 32.53 -31.00
C ASP A 156 20.33 32.75 -30.03
N MET A 157 20.07 34.02 -29.69
CA MET A 157 18.93 34.46 -28.87
C MET A 157 18.93 34.00 -27.40
N VAL A 158 20.10 33.67 -26.84
CA VAL A 158 20.25 33.42 -25.40
C VAL A 158 20.33 34.74 -24.64
N VAL A 159 19.56 34.88 -23.56
CA VAL A 159 19.58 36.07 -22.70
C VAL A 159 20.87 36.07 -21.86
N PRO A 160 21.73 37.11 -21.94
CA PRO A 160 22.95 37.16 -21.15
C PRO A 160 22.66 37.25 -19.65
N LYS A 161 23.55 36.68 -18.84
CA LYS A 161 23.45 36.59 -17.37
C LYS A 161 22.17 35.92 -16.84
N SER A 162 21.53 35.06 -17.63
CA SER A 162 20.30 34.37 -17.21
C SER A 162 20.53 33.05 -16.46
N SER A 163 21.72 32.46 -16.57
CA SER A 163 22.06 31.21 -15.87
C SER A 163 22.55 31.52 -14.44
N GLU A 164 21.81 31.05 -13.43
CA GLU A 164 22.24 30.98 -12.03
C GLU A 164 22.85 29.61 -11.68
#